data_AF-E0ICT0-F1
#
_entry.id   AF-E0ICT0-F1
#
_cell.length_a   1.000
_cell.length_b   1.000
_cell.length_c   1.000
_cell.angle_alpha   90.00
_cell.angle_beta   90.00
_cell.angle_gamma   90.00
#
_symmetry.space_group_name_H-M   'P 1'
#
loop_
_entity.id
_entity.type
_entity.pdbx_description
1 polymer ?
#
loop_
_entity_poly.entity_id
_entity_poly.type
_entity_poly.pdbx_seq_one_letter_code
_entity_poly.pdbx_strand_id
1 'polypeptide(L)'
;MKDPLYLESAKRQARYFFDRLSADDVVYRDFDAPINEETKRDSSASAIAACVALELLSLLPEGDKDRIELEQNVQRTMTGLVRS
;
A
#
# COMPACT_ATOMS: atom_id res chain seq x y z
N MET A 1 0.53 17.30 2.25
CA MET A 1 -0.95 17.37 2.11
C MET A 1 -1.52 18.11 3.33
N LYS A 2 -2.24 19.23 3.16
CA LYS A 2 -2.60 20.12 4.31
C LYS A 2 -4.07 20.07 4.73
N ASP A 3 -4.96 19.54 3.90
CA ASP A 3 -6.37 19.36 4.26
C ASP A 3 -6.54 18.01 4.99
N PRO A 4 -7.08 17.99 6.22
CA PRO A 4 -7.37 16.76 6.96
C PRO A 4 -8.25 15.77 6.20
N LEU A 5 -9.17 16.25 5.34
CA LEU A 5 -10.04 15.38 4.55
C LEU A 5 -9.28 14.58 3.49
N TYR A 6 -8.26 15.19 2.88
CA TYR A 6 -7.39 14.47 1.94
C TYR A 6 -6.50 13.46 2.66
N LEU A 7 -6.02 13.79 3.86
CA LEU A 7 -5.24 12.86 4.69
C LEU A 7 -6.05 11.63 5.08
N GLU A 8 -7.25 11.80 5.59
CA GLU A 8 -8.12 10.67 5.93
C GLU A 8 -8.51 9.83 4.71
N SER A 9 -8.77 10.47 3.57
CA SER A 9 -9.06 9.77 2.32
C SER A 9 -7.87 8.93 1.84
N ALA A 10 -6.66 9.49 1.90
CA ALA A 10 -5.44 8.78 1.54
C ALA A 10 -5.14 7.61 2.49
N LYS A 11 -5.34 7.78 3.80
CA LYS A 11 -5.23 6.68 4.78
C LYS A 11 -6.19 5.54 4.47
N ARG A 12 -7.45 5.85 4.13
CA ARG A 12 -8.45 4.85 3.75
C ARG A 12 -8.06 4.11 2.48
N GLN A 13 -7.56 4.81 1.47
CA GLN A 13 -7.10 4.19 0.22
C GLN A 13 -5.87 3.30 0.45
N ALA A 14 -4.91 3.76 1.25
CA ALA A 14 -3.72 2.99 1.60
C ALA A 14 -4.10 1.68 2.31
N ARG A 15 -4.97 1.74 3.33
CA ARG A 15 -5.50 0.52 3.99
C ARG A 15 -6.17 -0.42 3.00
N TYR A 16 -7.09 0.12 2.18
CA TYR A 16 -7.79 -0.68 1.17
C TYR A 16 -6.82 -1.42 0.23
N PHE A 17 -5.75 -0.76 -0.19
CA PHE A 17 -4.73 -1.34 -1.06
C PHE A 17 -3.92 -2.42 -0.34
N PHE A 18 -3.41 -2.14 0.86
CA PHE A 18 -2.54 -3.07 1.58
C PHE A 18 -3.27 -4.27 2.16
N ASP A 19 -4.56 -4.15 2.50
CA ASP A 19 -5.42 -5.28 2.87
C ASP A 19 -5.54 -6.33 1.75
N ARG A 20 -5.21 -5.94 0.51
CA ARG A 20 -5.30 -6.78 -0.70
C ARG A 20 -3.93 -7.13 -1.28
N LEU A 21 -2.85 -6.92 -0.52
CA LEU A 21 -1.55 -7.49 -0.84
C LEU A 21 -1.68 -9.01 -1.00
N SER A 22 -1.21 -9.52 -2.12
CA SER A 22 -1.10 -10.97 -2.36
C SER A 22 0.02 -11.58 -1.51
N ALA A 23 0.10 -12.91 -1.51
CA ALA A 23 1.06 -13.65 -0.70
C ALA A 23 2.54 -13.38 -1.03
N ASP A 24 2.83 -12.87 -2.22
CA ASP A 24 4.16 -12.44 -2.69
C ASP A 24 4.42 -10.94 -2.48
N ASP A 25 3.56 -10.26 -1.73
CA ASP A 25 3.66 -8.84 -1.38
C ASP A 25 3.70 -7.86 -2.59
N VAL A 26 3.24 -8.28 -3.77
CA VAL A 26 3.09 -7.45 -4.99
C VAL A 26 1.72 -7.64 -5.59
N VAL A 27 0.92 -6.58 -5.70
CA VAL A 27 -0.49 -6.71 -6.11
C VAL A 27 -0.66 -7.20 -7.56
N TYR A 28 -1.82 -7.80 -7.81
CA TYR A 28 -2.33 -7.97 -9.17
C TYR A 28 -2.77 -6.63 -9.76
N ARG A 29 -2.88 -6.56 -11.08
CA ARG A 29 -3.32 -5.35 -11.79
C ARG A 29 -4.74 -4.90 -11.41
N ASP A 30 -5.59 -5.84 -11.02
CA ASP A 30 -6.98 -5.57 -10.63
C ASP A 30 -7.34 -6.47 -9.43
N PHE A 31 -8.00 -5.89 -8.43
CA PHE A 31 -8.38 -6.59 -7.21
C PHE A 31 -9.68 -7.40 -7.34
N ASP A 32 -10.54 -7.05 -8.29
CA ASP A 32 -11.85 -7.67 -8.49
C ASP A 32 -11.83 -8.68 -9.66
N ALA A 33 -10.74 -8.71 -10.43
CA ALA A 33 -10.55 -9.69 -11.48
C ALA A 33 -10.30 -11.10 -10.90
N PRO A 34 -10.83 -12.17 -11.55
CA PRO A 34 -10.50 -13.54 -11.19
C PRO A 34 -8.99 -13.79 -11.25
N ILE A 35 -8.44 -14.44 -10.24
CA ILE A 35 -7.04 -14.85 -10.22
C ILE A 35 -6.91 -16.17 -10.99
N ASN A 36 -6.19 -16.13 -12.11
CA ASN A 36 -5.81 -17.28 -12.92
C ASN A 36 -4.36 -17.14 -13.39
N GLU A 37 -3.88 -18.09 -14.20
CA GLU A 37 -2.49 -18.12 -14.69
C GLU A 37 -2.12 -16.91 -15.57
N GLU A 38 -3.10 -16.25 -16.19
CA GLU A 38 -2.89 -15.08 -17.04
C GLU A 38 -2.96 -13.75 -16.25
N THR A 39 -3.43 -13.78 -15.00
CA THR A 39 -3.58 -12.56 -14.18
C THR A 39 -2.20 -12.00 -13.81
N LYS A 40 -1.83 -10.89 -14.45
CA LYS A 40 -0.52 -10.25 -14.29
C LYS A 40 -0.44 -9.41 -13.01
N ARG A 41 0.77 -9.37 -12.45
CA ARG A 41 1.16 -8.44 -11.38
C ARG A 41 1.26 -7.00 -11.89
N ASP A 42 1.18 -6.07 -10.94
CA ASP A 42 1.50 -4.66 -11.12
C ASP A 42 2.47 -4.18 -10.03
N SER A 43 3.76 -4.36 -10.31
CA SER A 43 4.83 -3.86 -9.45
C SER A 43 4.87 -2.34 -9.40
N SER A 44 4.41 -1.65 -10.45
CA SER A 44 4.37 -0.18 -10.47
C SER A 44 3.33 0.37 -9.49
N ALA A 45 2.14 -0.25 -9.42
CA ALA A 45 1.12 0.10 -8.44
C ALA A 45 1.62 -0.13 -7.01
N SER A 46 2.30 -1.26 -6.77
CA SER A 46 2.91 -1.58 -5.46
C SER A 46 3.99 -0.56 -5.07
N ALA A 47 4.85 -0.16 -6.01
CA ALA A 47 5.88 0.85 -5.76
C ALA A 47 5.30 2.24 -5.44
N ILE A 48 4.26 2.65 -6.16
CA ILE A 48 3.54 3.91 -5.89
C ILE A 48 2.90 3.86 -4.50
N ALA A 49 2.25 2.75 -4.14
CA ALA A 49 1.63 2.60 -2.83
C ALA A 49 2.65 2.69 -1.68
N ALA A 50 3.84 2.09 -1.85
CA ALA A 50 4.92 2.22 -0.87
C ALA A 50 5.37 3.68 -0.68
N CYS A 51 5.53 4.43 -1.78
CA CYS A 51 5.85 5.86 -1.71
C CYS A 51 4.76 6.68 -1.02
N VAL A 52 3.48 6.41 -1.34
CA VAL A 52 2.34 7.08 -0.71
C VAL A 52 2.30 6.79 0.80
N ALA A 53 2.56 5.55 1.21
CA ALA A 53 2.59 5.18 2.61
C ALA A 53 3.74 5.82 3.38
N LEU A 54 4.93 5.94 2.78
CA LEU A 54 6.05 6.70 3.35
C LEU A 54 5.70 8.18 3.52
N GLU A 55 5.07 8.80 2.53
CA GLU A 55 4.59 10.19 2.63
C GLU A 55 3.56 10.33 3.76
N LEU A 56 2.59 9.41 3.86
CA LEU A 56 1.61 9.40 4.95
C LEU A 56 2.29 9.30 6.31
N LEU A 57 3.26 8.41 6.49
CA LEU A 57 4.02 8.28 7.74
C LEU A 57 4.75 9.56 8.14
N SER A 58 5.18 10.38 7.18
CA SER A 58 5.79 11.69 7.47
C SER A 58 4.79 12.76 7.91
N LEU A 59 3.51 12.60 7.56
CA LEU A 59 2.42 13.53 7.86
C LEU A 59 1.62 13.14 9.11
N LEU A 60 1.65 11.87 9.52
CA LEU A 60 0.93 11.39 10.69
C LEU A 60 1.59 11.83 12.00
N PRO A 61 0.82 12.25 13.02
CA PRO A 61 1.36 12.53 14.35
C PRO A 61 1.93 11.26 15.01
N GLU A 62 2.92 11.40 15.90
CA GLU A 62 3.66 10.27 16.50
C GLU A 62 2.78 9.23 17.23
N GLY A 63 1.59 9.62 17.71
CA GLY A 63 0.63 8.73 18.38
C GLY A 63 -0.48 8.18 17.47
N ASP A 64 -0.42 8.38 16.15
CA ASP A 64 -1.46 7.85 15.26
C ASP A 64 -1.39 6.32 15.21
N LYS A 65 -2.53 5.69 15.50
CA LYS A 65 -2.69 4.22 15.55
C LYS A 65 -2.35 3.52 14.23
N ASP A 66 -2.47 4.21 13.10
CA ASP A 66 -2.28 3.63 11.78
C ASP A 66 -0.78 3.56 11.38
N ARG A 67 0.13 4.19 12.15
CA ARG A 67 1.57 4.22 11.84
C ARG A 67 2.20 2.84 11.80
N ILE A 68 1.97 2.01 12.82
CA ILE A 68 2.58 0.68 12.94
C ILE A 68 2.21 -0.19 11.73
N GLU A 69 0.93 -0.19 11.37
CA GLU A 69 0.42 -0.97 10.23
C GLU A 69 0.98 -0.45 8.90
N LEU A 70 1.01 0.87 8.69
CA LEU A 70 1.60 1.48 7.50
C LEU A 70 3.09 1.15 7.37
N GLU A 71 3.85 1.21 8.46
CA GLU A 71 5.28 0.85 8.47
C GLU A 71 5.49 -0.61 8.07
N GLN A 72 4.71 -1.53 8.63
CA GLN A 72 4.77 -2.95 8.28
C GLN A 72 4.44 -3.19 6.80
N ASN A 73 3.38 -2.54 6.30
CA ASN A 73 2.96 -2.67 4.91
C ASN A 73 4.02 -2.14 3.93
N VAL A 74 4.64 -0.99 4.24
CA VAL A 74 5.78 -0.47 3.47
C VAL A 74 6.92 -1.49 3.41
N GLN A 75 7.31 -2.05 4.56
CA GLN A 75 8.41 -3.02 4.60
C GLN A 75 8.10 -4.27 3.77
N ARG A 76 6.87 -4.79 3.87
CA ARG A 76 6.42 -5.94 3.08
C ARG A 76 6.46 -5.66 1.59
N THR A 77 5.82 -4.58 1.15
CA THR A 77 5.77 -4.22 -0.27
C THR A 77 7.16 -3.94 -0.84
N MET A 78 8.02 -3.20 -0.13
CA MET A 78 9.40 -2.97 -0.58
C MET A 78 10.21 -4.28 -0.65
N THR A 79 10.03 -5.20 0.30
CA THR A 79 10.68 -6.51 0.27
C THR A 79 10.19 -7.36 -0.90
N GLY A 80 8.88 -7.38 -1.16
CA GLY A 80 8.26 -8.06 -2.29
C GLY A 80 8.82 -7.56 -3.62
N LEU A 81 8.87 -6.24 -3.80
CA LEU A 81 9.40 -5.60 -5.01
C LEU A 81 10.88 -5.90 -5.30
N VAL A 82 11.70 -6.14 -4.26
CA VAL A 82 13.10 -6.52 -4.44
C VAL A 82 13.24 -7.99 -4.86
N ARG A 83 12.27 -8.84 -4.51
CA ARG A 83 12.29 -10.28 -4.76
C ARG A 83 11.52 -10.70 -6.02
N SER A 84 10.68 -9.81 -6.56
CA SER A 84 9.79 -10.05 -7.71
C SER A 84 10.49 -10.06 -9.06
#